data_AF-A0A920K6E6-F1
#
_entry.id   AF-A0A920K6E6-F1
#
_cell.length_a   1.000
_cell.length_b   1.000
_cell.length_c   1.000
_cell.angle_alpha   90.00
_cell.angle_beta   90.00
_cell.angle_gamma   90.00
#
_symmetry.space_group_name_H-M   'P 1'
#
loop_
_entity.id
_entity.type
_entity.pdbx_description
1 polymer ?
#
loop_
_entity_poly.entity_id
_entity_poly.type
_entity_poly.pdbx_seq_one_letter_code
_entity_poly.pdbx_strand_id
1 'polypeptide(L)'
;MATTAMQLAIDAFGPIADNAGGVAEMSELPSEVRERTDILDSVGNTTAAIGKGFAIASAALTALALFAAYVTFTGIDGINIFKADVLAALFIGGMIPLFSLLLPCNLLEKLPWKWCRKFVVSLKKFQES
;
A
#
# COMPACT_ATOMS: atom_id res chain seq x y z
N MET A 1 -10.52 -15.53 -6.05
CA MET A 1 -9.82 -15.41 -4.75
C MET A 1 -10.54 -16.30 -3.75
N ALA A 2 -10.06 -17.52 -3.51
CA ALA A 2 -10.74 -18.47 -2.62
C ALA A 2 -10.30 -18.35 -1.15
N THR A 3 -9.13 -17.79 -0.89
CA THR A 3 -8.50 -17.66 0.44
C THR A 3 -8.50 -16.23 0.99
N THR A 4 -9.34 -15.34 0.44
CA THR A 4 -9.37 -13.91 0.79
C THR A 4 -9.56 -13.67 2.29
N ALA A 5 -10.38 -14.49 2.96
CA ALA A 5 -10.62 -14.38 4.39
C ALA A 5 -9.34 -14.58 5.21
N MET A 6 -8.49 -15.53 4.81
CA MET A 6 -7.20 -15.78 5.46
C MET A 6 -6.23 -14.63 5.22
N GLN A 7 -6.19 -14.08 4.00
CA GLN A 7 -5.33 -12.92 3.69
C GLN A 7 -5.72 -11.67 4.47
N LEU A 8 -7.01 -11.36 4.57
CA LEU A 8 -7.51 -10.26 5.38
C LEU A 8 -7.19 -10.45 6.86
N ALA A 9 -7.31 -11.68 7.38
CA ALA A 9 -7.01 -11.97 8.77
C ALA A 9 -5.53 -11.71 9.12
N ILE A 10 -4.60 -12.10 8.24
CA ILE A 10 -3.17 -11.92 8.51
C ILE A 10 -2.70 -10.48 8.19
N ASP A 11 -3.32 -9.78 7.22
CA ASP A 11 -3.05 -8.36 6.98
C ASP A 11 -3.55 -7.47 8.13
N ALA A 12 -4.71 -7.80 8.71
CA ALA A 12 -5.24 -7.11 9.88
C ALA A 12 -4.42 -7.34 11.17
N PHE A 13 -3.64 -8.43 11.22
CA PHE A 13 -2.82 -8.76 12.38
C PHE A 13 -1.70 -7.73 12.63
N GLY A 14 -1.07 -7.20 11.58
CA GLY A 14 0.04 -6.25 11.72
C GLY A 14 -0.35 -4.96 12.47
N PRO A 15 -1.40 -4.24 12.03
CA PRO A 15 -1.89 -3.06 12.75
C PRO A 15 -2.36 -3.34 14.19
N ILE A 16 -2.82 -4.56 14.48
CA ILE A 16 -3.21 -4.95 15.84
C ILE A 16 -1.96 -5.10 16.72
N ALA A 17 -0.91 -5.74 16.21
CA ALA A 17 0.36 -5.90 16.92
C ALA A 17 1.07 -4.56 17.18
N ASP A 18 1.10 -3.66 16.19
CA ASP A 18 1.70 -2.32 16.31
C ASP A 18 1.01 -1.49 17.41
N ASN A 19 -0.34 -1.45 17.41
CA ASN A 19 -1.11 -0.75 18.45
C ASN A 19 -0.93 -1.37 19.84
N ALA A 20 -0.81 -2.69 19.95
CA ALA A 20 -0.52 -3.36 21.22
C ALA A 20 0.86 -2.98 21.77
N GLY A 21 1.87 -2.86 20.89
CA GLY A 21 3.20 -2.38 21.24
C GLY A 21 3.20 -0.92 21.70
N GLY A 22 2.46 -0.05 21.00
CA GLY A 22 2.29 1.35 21.40
C GLY A 22 1.62 1.52 22.77
N VAL A 23 0.59 0.74 23.07
CA VAL A 23 -0.07 0.73 24.40
C VAL A 23 0.88 0.22 25.48
N ALA A 24 1.68 -0.81 25.18
CA ALA A 24 2.65 -1.35 26.12
C ALA A 24 3.74 -0.34 26.47
N GLU A 25 4.22 0.42 25.49
CA GLU A 25 5.20 1.49 25.67
C GLU A 25 4.61 2.68 26.45
N MET A 26 3.39 3.12 26.10
CA MET A 26 2.72 4.23 26.79
C MET A 26 2.27 3.90 28.22
N SER A 27 2.12 2.62 28.56
CA SER A 27 1.68 2.16 29.90
C SER A 27 2.83 1.67 30.78
N GLU A 28 4.08 1.91 30.38
CA GLU A 28 5.30 1.51 31.12
C GLU A 28 5.34 0.02 31.51
N LEU A 29 4.83 -0.86 30.63
CA LEU A 29 4.84 -2.30 30.88
C LEU A 29 6.27 -2.86 30.88
N PRO A 30 6.51 -4.05 31.49
CA PRO A 30 7.82 -4.69 31.48
C PRO A 30 8.38 -4.87 30.06
N SER A 31 9.69 -4.71 29.91
CA SER A 31 10.39 -4.76 28.62
C SER A 31 10.14 -6.05 27.84
N GLU A 32 9.90 -7.16 28.53
CA GLU A 32 9.53 -8.44 27.93
C GLU A 32 8.23 -8.36 27.09
N VAL A 33 7.26 -7.53 27.49
CA VAL A 33 6.01 -7.34 26.72
C VAL A 33 6.29 -6.57 25.43
N ARG A 34 7.16 -5.55 25.47
CA ARG A 34 7.56 -4.78 24.28
C ARG A 34 8.36 -5.63 23.31
N GLU A 35 9.32 -6.41 23.81
CA GLU A 35 10.13 -7.32 22.99
C GLU A 35 9.24 -8.34 22.25
N ARG A 36 8.21 -8.87 22.93
CA ARG A 36 7.23 -9.78 22.29
C ARG A 36 6.37 -9.08 21.24
N THR A 37 5.90 -7.85 21.49
CA THR A 37 5.10 -7.11 20.49
C THR A 37 5.93 -6.66 19.30
N ASP A 38 7.21 -6.33 19.48
CA ASP A 38 8.11 -5.92 18.40
C ASP A 38 8.38 -7.08 17.43
N ILE A 39 8.55 -8.30 17.98
CA ILE A 39 8.64 -9.50 17.16
C ILE A 39 7.35 -9.68 16.34
N LEU A 40 6.18 -9.47 16.96
CA LEU A 40 4.89 -9.59 16.28
C LEU A 40 4.66 -8.52 15.21
N ASP A 41 5.05 -7.27 15.47
CA ASP A 41 4.98 -6.17 14.48
C ASP A 41 5.87 -6.46 13.26
N SER A 42 7.07 -6.98 13.47
CA SER A 42 7.97 -7.36 12.36
C SER A 42 7.34 -8.40 11.42
N VAL A 43 6.61 -9.38 11.98
CA VAL A 43 5.87 -10.41 11.23
C VAL A 43 4.65 -9.79 10.55
N GLY A 44 3.96 -8.88 11.22
CA GLY A 44 2.86 -8.09 10.67
C GLY A 44 3.25 -7.31 9.42
N ASN A 45 4.38 -6.60 9.48
CA ASN A 45 4.92 -5.83 8.36
C ASN A 45 5.29 -6.70 7.15
N THR A 46 5.85 -7.89 7.41
CA THR A 46 6.14 -8.87 6.35
C THR A 46 4.86 -9.37 5.71
N THR A 47 3.81 -9.63 6.50
CA THR A 47 2.54 -10.11 5.95
C THR A 47 1.81 -9.01 5.18
N ALA A 48 1.86 -7.77 5.64
CA ALA A 48 1.27 -6.64 4.90
C ALA A 48 1.91 -6.49 3.51
N ALA A 49 3.22 -6.75 3.38
CA ALA A 49 3.89 -6.77 2.07
C ALA A 49 3.38 -7.92 1.18
N ILE A 50 3.18 -9.12 1.75
CA ILE A 50 2.60 -10.28 1.04
C ILE A 50 1.16 -9.98 0.58
N GLY A 51 0.34 -9.36 1.43
CA GLY A 51 -1.04 -8.97 1.11
C GLY A 51 -1.10 -8.01 -0.08
N LYS A 52 -0.24 -6.98 -0.08
CA LYS A 52 -0.08 -6.03 -1.20
C LYS A 52 0.39 -6.75 -2.48
N GLY A 53 1.36 -7.66 -2.37
CA GLY A 53 1.86 -8.44 -3.51
C GLY A 53 0.77 -9.31 -4.14
N PHE A 54 -0.06 -9.95 -3.31
CA PHE A 54 -1.17 -10.77 -3.79
C PHE A 54 -2.26 -9.93 -4.48
N ALA A 55 -2.59 -8.75 -3.92
CA ALA A 55 -3.53 -7.84 -4.54
C ALA A 55 -3.05 -7.42 -5.94
N ILE A 56 -1.78 -7.02 -6.08
CA ILE A 56 -1.18 -6.65 -7.37
C ILE A 56 -1.20 -7.82 -8.37
N ALA A 57 -0.76 -9.01 -7.94
CA ALA A 57 -0.73 -10.19 -8.80
C ALA A 57 -2.13 -10.59 -9.28
N SER A 58 -3.12 -10.55 -8.39
CA SER A 58 -4.51 -10.85 -8.73
C SER A 58 -5.08 -9.83 -9.73
N ALA A 59 -4.80 -8.54 -9.53
CA ALA A 59 -5.23 -7.48 -10.46
C ALA A 59 -4.57 -7.64 -11.83
N ALA A 60 -3.28 -7.99 -11.90
CA ALA A 60 -2.57 -8.25 -13.16
C ALA A 60 -3.15 -9.45 -13.91
N LEU A 61 -3.42 -10.56 -13.22
CA LEU A 61 -4.05 -11.74 -13.82
C LEU A 61 -5.46 -11.43 -14.33
N THR A 62 -6.26 -10.70 -13.56
CA THR A 62 -7.59 -10.26 -14.00
C THR A 62 -7.51 -9.31 -15.19
N ALA A 63 -6.56 -8.38 -15.21
CA ALA A 63 -6.35 -7.48 -16.34
C ALA A 63 -5.98 -8.24 -17.63
N LEU A 64 -5.11 -9.26 -17.54
CA LEU A 64 -4.78 -10.13 -18.67
C LEU A 64 -6.00 -10.93 -19.16
N ALA A 65 -6.81 -11.47 -18.25
CA ALA A 65 -8.03 -12.19 -18.60
C ALA A 65 -9.06 -11.26 -19.29
N LEU A 66 -9.25 -10.05 -18.76
CA LEU A 66 -10.12 -9.04 -19.37
C LEU A 66 -9.60 -8.60 -20.74
N PHE A 67 -8.28 -8.50 -20.91
CA PHE A 67 -7.67 -8.19 -22.20
C PHE A 67 -7.91 -9.28 -23.23
N ALA A 68 -7.74 -10.56 -22.87
CA ALA A 68 -8.07 -11.69 -23.74
C ALA A 68 -9.56 -11.72 -24.12
N ALA A 69 -10.44 -11.43 -23.16
CA ALA A 69 -11.87 -11.30 -23.41
C ALA A 69 -12.19 -10.12 -24.37
N TYR A 70 -11.50 -8.98 -24.22
CA TYR A 70 -11.65 -7.82 -25.09
C TYR A 70 -11.26 -8.10 -26.55
N VAL A 71 -10.13 -8.79 -26.77
CA VAL A 71 -9.70 -9.22 -28.12
C VAL A 71 -10.73 -10.14 -28.76
N THR A 72 -11.27 -11.09 -27.99
CA THR A 72 -12.30 -12.01 -28.45
C THR A 72 -13.60 -11.29 -28.79
N PHE A 73 -14.01 -10.32 -27.97
CA PHE A 73 -15.23 -9.53 -28.16
C PHE A 73 -15.16 -8.61 -29.39
N THR A 74 -13.99 -8.03 -29.66
CA THR A 74 -13.77 -7.09 -30.78
C THR A 74 -13.50 -7.79 -32.11
N GLY A 75 -13.31 -9.12 -32.10
CA GLY A 75 -13.05 -9.90 -33.32
C GLY A 75 -11.69 -9.59 -33.96
N ILE A 76 -10.72 -9.12 -33.19
CA ILE A 76 -9.38 -8.78 -33.68
C ILE A 76 -8.56 -10.07 -33.77
N ASP A 77 -8.18 -10.50 -34.98
CA ASP A 77 -7.41 -11.73 -35.22
C ASP A 77 -5.99 -11.72 -34.62
N GLY A 78 -5.46 -10.54 -34.28
CA GLY A 78 -4.18 -10.40 -33.61
C GLY A 78 -3.77 -8.96 -33.35
N ILE A 79 -3.03 -8.73 -32.26
CA ILE A 79 -2.48 -7.43 -31.91
C ILE A 79 -1.08 -7.30 -32.46
N ASN A 80 -0.87 -6.35 -33.38
CA ASN A 80 0.44 -6.05 -33.92
C ASN A 80 1.05 -4.84 -33.19
N ILE A 81 2.10 -5.09 -32.40
CA ILE A 81 2.79 -4.08 -31.59
C ILE A 81 3.62 -3.11 -32.47
N PHE A 82 3.93 -3.49 -33.71
CA PHE A 82 4.65 -2.62 -34.65
C PHE A 82 3.76 -1.56 -35.30
N LYS A 83 2.43 -1.62 -35.13
CA LYS A 83 1.55 -0.54 -35.58
C LYS A 83 1.74 0.68 -34.69
N ALA A 84 1.92 1.85 -35.32
CA ALA A 84 2.17 3.12 -34.63
C ALA A 84 1.11 3.44 -33.57
N ASP A 85 -0.18 3.20 -33.87
CA ASP A 85 -1.28 3.48 -32.94
C ASP A 85 -1.23 2.62 -31.67
N VAL A 86 -0.90 1.33 -31.80
CA VAL A 86 -0.81 0.39 -30.68
C VAL A 86 0.41 0.69 -29.82
N LEU A 87 1.54 1.00 -30.46
CA LEU A 87 2.77 1.36 -29.77
C LEU A 87 2.62 2.69 -29.00
N ALA A 88 1.98 3.69 -29.62
CA ALA A 88 1.68 4.97 -28.96
C ALA A 88 0.76 4.78 -27.75
N ALA A 89 -0.31 3.98 -27.89
CA ALA A 89 -1.21 3.67 -26.79
C ALA A 89 -0.52 2.90 -25.65
N LEU A 90 0.42 2.01 -25.95
CA LEU A 90 1.21 1.28 -24.94
C LEU A 90 2.08 2.23 -24.11
N PHE A 91 2.76 3.19 -24.74
CA PHE A 91 3.57 4.17 -24.03
C PHE A 91 2.72 5.11 -23.18
N ILE A 92 1.61 5.62 -23.71
CA ILE A 92 0.68 6.47 -22.95
C ILE A 92 0.11 5.68 -21.76
N GLY A 93 -0.33 4.44 -21.98
CA GLY A 93 -0.83 3.56 -20.93
C GLY A 93 0.20 3.27 -19.84
N GLY A 94 1.46 3.02 -20.22
CA GLY A 94 2.56 2.79 -19.28
C GLY A 94 2.95 4.02 -18.46
N MET A 95 2.65 5.23 -18.94
CA MET A 95 2.91 6.47 -18.21
C MET A 95 1.83 6.78 -17.15
N ILE A 96 0.62 6.24 -17.28
CA ILE A 96 -0.50 6.50 -16.35
C ILE A 96 -0.15 6.09 -14.90
N PRO A 97 0.42 4.89 -14.62
CA PRO A 97 0.83 4.50 -13.26
C PRO A 97 1.92 5.41 -12.66
N LEU A 98 2.81 5.95 -13.49
CA LEU A 98 3.87 6.85 -13.03
C LEU A 98 3.29 8.21 -12.61
N PHE A 99 2.33 8.72 -13.39
CA PHE A 99 1.64 9.97 -13.08
C PHE A 99 0.76 9.84 -11.83
N SER A 100 0.07 8.71 -11.67
CA SER A 100 -0.78 8.47 -10.49
C SER A 100 0.01 8.32 -9.19
N LEU A 101 1.28 7.92 -9.25
CA LEU A 101 2.19 7.89 -8.08
C LEU A 101 2.76 9.27 -7.71
N LEU A 102 3.00 10.13 -8.70
CA LEU A 102 3.61 11.44 -8.48
C LEU A 102 2.72 12.39 -7.66
N LEU A 103 1.40 12.33 -7.88
CA LEU A 103 0.43 13.19 -7.21
C LEU A 103 0.39 12.98 -5.66
N PRO A 104 0.27 11.74 -5.13
CA PRO A 104 0.29 11.49 -3.70
C PRO A 104 1.67 11.67 -3.05
N CYS A 105 2.79 11.38 -3.73
CA CYS A 105 4.14 11.59 -3.16
C CYS A 105 4.38 13.06 -2.77
N ASN A 106 3.99 14.01 -3.63
CA ASN A 106 4.10 15.44 -3.34
C ASN A 106 3.23 15.88 -2.14
N LEU A 107 2.16 15.14 -1.86
CA LEU A 107 1.26 15.40 -0.73
C LEU A 107 1.82 14.78 0.57
N LEU A 108 2.34 13.56 0.48
CA LEU A 108 2.96 12.84 1.58
C LEU A 108 4.24 13.52 2.10
N GLU A 109 4.99 14.23 1.26
CA GLU A 109 6.17 14.98 1.72
C GLU A 109 5.78 16.21 2.57
N LYS A 110 4.67 16.87 2.21
CA LYS A 110 4.24 18.12 2.87
C LYS A 110 3.50 17.89 4.19
N LEU A 111 2.89 16.71 4.35
CA LEU A 111 2.08 16.36 5.52
C LEU A 111 2.91 16.27 6.83
N PRO A 112 4.03 15.52 6.90
CA PRO A 112 4.87 15.43 8.09
C PRO A 112 5.39 16.80 8.53
N TRP A 113 5.82 17.64 7.58
CA TRP A 113 6.34 18.97 7.89
C TRP A 113 5.26 19.91 8.45
N LYS A 114 4.03 19.84 7.94
CA LYS A 114 2.89 20.59 8.49
C LYS A 114 2.49 20.08 9.87
N TRP A 115 2.51 18.76 10.06
CA TRP A 115 2.15 18.12 11.32
C TRP A 115 3.18 18.44 12.41
N CYS A 116 4.48 18.31 12.09
CA CYS A 116 5.60 18.64 12.96
C CYS A 116 5.57 20.11 13.38
N ARG A 117 5.32 21.05 12.44
CA ARG A 117 5.16 22.48 12.79
C ARG A 117 3.98 22.73 13.73
N LYS A 118 2.83 22.10 13.49
CA LYS A 118 1.67 22.21 14.41
C LYS A 118 1.98 21.62 15.78
N PHE A 119 2.63 20.46 15.82
CA PHE A 119 3.00 19.80 17.07
C PHE A 119 3.97 20.66 17.90
N VAL A 120 5.03 21.20 17.29
CA VAL A 120 5.98 22.10 17.95
C VAL A 120 5.31 23.36 18.48
N VAL A 121 4.40 23.97 17.71
CA VAL A 121 3.63 25.14 18.19
C VAL A 121 2.71 24.76 19.36
N SER A 122 2.10 23.57 19.32
CA SER A 122 1.25 23.08 20.40
C SER A 122 2.04 22.80 21.68
N LEU A 123 3.26 22.25 21.56
CA LEU A 123 4.15 22.01 22.70
C LEU A 123 4.61 23.32 23.34
N LYS A 124 4.95 24.33 22.55
CA LYS A 124 5.32 25.66 23.09
C LYS A 124 4.20 26.28 23.91
N LYS A 125 2.95 26.19 23.42
CA LYS A 125 1.77 26.66 24.17
C LYS A 125 1.53 25.90 25.48
N PHE A 126 1.94 24.63 25.53
CA PHE A 126 1.79 23.80 26.73
C PHE A 126 2.88 24.09 27.79
N GLN A 127 4.07 24.54 27.38
CA GLN A 127 5.13 24.98 28.31
C GLN A 127 4.92 26.40 28.85
N GLU A 128 4.12 27.22 28.18
CA GLU A 128 3.79 28.60 28.59
C GLU A 128 2.56 28.69 29.53
N SER A 129 1.92 27.56 29.85
CA SER A 129 0.76 27.45 30.75
C SER A 129 1.09 26.66 32.01
#